data_AF-A0A6H9UPG3-F1
#
_entry.id   AF-A0A6H9UPG3-F1
#
_cell.length_a   1.000
_cell.length_b   1.000
_cell.length_c   1.000
_cell.angle_alpha   90.00
_cell.angle_beta   90.00
_cell.angle_gamma   90.00
#
_symmetry.space_group_name_H-M   'P 1'
#
loop_
_entity.id
_entity.type
_entity.pdbx_description
1 polymer ?
#
loop_
_entity_poly.entity_id
_entity_poly.type
_entity_poly.pdbx_seq_one_letter_code
_entity_poly.pdbx_strand_id
1 'polypeptide(L)'
;MTAAGTDLTGLIGGWVNFDTAAAGIRLVDAAEDGGRLALSVAEDRPGGPRTRSALFATPLMDAGGEGPAVGFLAEGRLGPGDAVLCGYLNRGLLTIDVHTVTPGAPDVPPVMYRAHYYRPAPAQPAEPPEGAPSP
;
A
#
# COMPACT_ATOMS: atom_id res chain seq x y z
N MET A 1 23.85 21.10 6.30
CA MET A 1 22.47 21.00 6.84
C MET A 1 21.82 19.80 6.17
N THR A 2 21.92 18.62 6.77
CA THR A 2 21.27 17.40 6.30
C THR A 2 19.83 17.43 6.80
N ALA A 3 18.85 17.40 5.89
CA ALA A 3 17.45 17.30 6.27
C ALA A 3 17.26 16.05 7.14
N ALA A 4 16.67 16.20 8.33
CA ALA A 4 16.25 15.05 9.12
C ALA A 4 15.27 14.24 8.27
N GLY A 5 15.57 12.96 8.07
CA GLY A 5 14.76 12.08 7.24
C GLY A 5 13.34 11.96 7.80
N THR A 6 12.35 11.98 6.91
CA THR A 6 10.96 11.69 7.25
C THR A 6 10.86 10.32 7.93
N ASP A 7 10.28 10.25 9.13
CA ASP A 7 10.02 8.96 9.78
C ASP A 7 8.87 8.24 9.06
N LEU A 8 9.22 7.22 8.26
CA LEU A 8 8.27 6.40 7.49
C LEU A 8 7.83 5.14 8.23
N THR A 9 8.33 4.87 9.44
CA THR A 9 8.22 3.56 10.12
C THR A 9 6.77 3.07 10.22
N GLY A 10 5.83 3.99 10.45
CA GLY A 10 4.40 3.69 10.51
C GLY A 10 3.83 3.17 9.19
N LEU A 11 4.34 3.63 8.05
CA LEU A 11 3.86 3.26 6.72
C LEU A 11 4.55 2.01 6.16
N ILE A 12 5.81 1.75 6.51
CA ILE A 12 6.59 0.63 5.96
C ILE A 12 5.99 -0.74 6.33
N GLY A 13 5.85 -1.61 5.34
CA GLY A 13 5.39 -3.00 5.48
C GLY A 13 4.24 -3.36 4.54
N GLY A 14 3.76 -4.60 4.69
CA GLY A 14 2.65 -5.16 3.92
C GLY A 14 1.28 -4.83 4.51
N TRP A 15 0.40 -4.27 3.69
CA TRP A 15 -0.96 -3.83 4.03
C TRP A 15 -1.98 -4.62 3.23
N VAL A 16 -2.80 -5.42 3.91
CA VAL A 16 -3.76 -6.35 3.30
C VAL A 16 -5.16 -5.75 3.35
N ASN A 17 -5.82 -5.70 2.19
CA ASN A 17 -7.20 -5.27 2.06
C ASN A 17 -8.14 -6.31 2.70
N PHE A 18 -8.97 -5.87 3.64
CA PHE A 18 -10.00 -6.71 4.26
C PHE A 18 -11.43 -6.37 3.82
N ASP A 19 -11.61 -5.33 3.01
CA ASP A 19 -12.89 -5.00 2.37
C ASP A 19 -13.13 -5.97 1.20
N THR A 20 -13.81 -7.07 1.50
CA THR A 20 -14.10 -8.15 0.54
C THR A 20 -15.01 -7.72 -0.62
N ALA A 21 -15.71 -6.60 -0.47
CA ALA A 21 -16.58 -6.02 -1.50
C ALA A 21 -15.84 -5.03 -2.43
N ALA A 22 -14.65 -4.55 -2.06
CA ALA A 22 -13.87 -3.63 -2.89
C ALA A 22 -13.10 -4.43 -3.96
N ALA A 23 -13.58 -4.40 -5.20
CA ALA A 23 -12.89 -4.97 -6.34
C ALA A 23 -11.68 -4.09 -6.70
N GLY A 24 -10.47 -4.48 -6.29
CA GLY A 24 -9.28 -3.70 -6.62
C GLY A 24 -8.01 -4.17 -5.91
N ILE A 25 -7.30 -3.21 -5.32
CA ILE A 25 -6.00 -3.42 -4.68
C ILE A 25 -6.16 -4.34 -3.47
N ARG A 26 -5.49 -5.50 -3.50
CA ARG A 26 -5.48 -6.49 -2.42
C ARG A 26 -4.37 -6.28 -1.40
N LEU A 27 -3.21 -5.88 -1.88
CA LEU A 27 -2.01 -5.73 -1.08
C LEU A 27 -1.29 -4.47 -1.52
N VAL A 28 -0.84 -3.69 -0.55
CA VAL A 28 0.14 -2.62 -0.74
C VAL A 28 1.34 -2.96 0.13
N ASP A 29 2.49 -3.17 -0.48
CA ASP A 29 3.75 -3.29 0.23
C ASP A 29 4.49 -1.96 0.13
N ALA A 30 4.71 -1.31 1.26
CA ALA A 30 5.39 -0.02 1.34
C ALA A 30 6.83 -0.23 1.83
N ALA A 31 7.79 0.30 1.09
CA ALA A 31 9.21 0.21 1.39
C ALA A 31 9.88 1.58 1.24
N GLU A 32 11.02 1.75 1.90
CA GLU A 32 11.91 2.88 1.65
C GLU A 32 12.91 2.49 0.56
N ASP A 33 12.95 3.27 -0.51
CA ASP A 33 13.90 3.11 -1.62
C ASP A 33 14.61 4.45 -1.86
N GLY A 34 15.91 4.49 -1.53
CA GLY A 34 16.74 5.68 -1.72
C GLY A 34 16.22 6.93 -1.01
N GLY A 35 15.64 6.79 0.19
CA GLY A 35 15.05 7.89 0.95
C GLY A 35 13.67 8.34 0.46
N ARG A 36 13.04 7.55 -0.43
CA ARG A 36 11.69 7.80 -0.96
C ARG A 36 10.77 6.65 -0.56
N LEU A 37 9.50 6.96 -0.35
CA LEU A 37 8.49 5.93 -0.15
C LEU A 37 8.16 5.29 -1.50
N ALA A 38 8.34 3.98 -1.60
CA ALA A 38 7.98 3.17 -2.76
C ALA A 38 6.86 2.19 -2.37
N LEU A 39 5.86 2.07 -3.24
CA LEU A 39 4.71 1.19 -3.07
C LEU A 39 4.76 0.10 -4.13
N SER A 40 4.63 -1.15 -3.70
CA SER A 40 4.30 -2.28 -4.57
C SER A 40 2.83 -2.64 -4.38
N VAL A 41 2.02 -2.36 -5.40
CA VAL A 41 0.57 -2.52 -5.38
C VAL A 41 0.19 -3.78 -6.12
N ALA A 42 -0.48 -4.71 -5.46
CA ALA A 42 -1.00 -5.92 -6.08
C ALA A 42 -2.54 -5.85 -6.25
N GLU A 43 -3.01 -6.12 -7.46
CA GLU A 43 -4.42 -6.12 -7.81
C GLU A 43 -4.87 -7.54 -8.20
N ASP A 44 -6.03 -7.95 -7.70
CA ASP A 44 -6.73 -9.12 -8.23
C ASP A 44 -7.66 -8.63 -9.35
N ARG A 45 -7.53 -9.22 -10.54
CA ARG A 45 -8.51 -9.02 -11.62
C ARG A 45 -9.41 -10.25 -11.75
N PRO A 46 -10.73 -10.09 -11.91
CA PRO A 46 -11.61 -11.20 -12.23
C PRO A 46 -11.10 -11.96 -13.47
N GLY A 47 -10.71 -13.23 -13.29
CA GLY A 47 -10.24 -14.10 -14.38
C GLY A 47 -8.86 -13.74 -14.99
N GLY A 48 -8.12 -12.80 -14.40
CA GLY A 48 -6.83 -12.34 -14.92
C GLY A 48 -5.64 -12.66 -14.00
N PRO A 49 -4.40 -12.60 -14.52
CA PRO A 49 -3.21 -12.72 -13.68
C PRO A 49 -3.13 -11.54 -12.71
N ARG A 50 -2.57 -11.79 -11.53
CA ARG A 50 -2.26 -10.74 -10.57
C ARG A 50 -1.29 -9.74 -11.20
N THR A 51 -1.65 -8.46 -11.17
CA THR A 51 -0.77 -7.39 -11.60
C THR A 51 -0.08 -6.78 -10.40
N ARG A 52 1.22 -6.47 -10.56
CA ARG A 52 2.00 -5.75 -9.56
C ARG A 52 2.54 -4.48 -10.19
N SER A 53 2.14 -3.34 -9.64
CA SER A 53 2.62 -2.02 -10.04
C SER A 53 3.56 -1.46 -8.98
N ALA A 54 4.59 -0.74 -9.42
CA ALA A 54 5.47 0.02 -8.54
C ALA A 54 5.15 1.51 -8.69
N LEU A 55 4.92 2.19 -7.57
CA LEU A 55 4.64 3.62 -7.51
C LEU A 55 5.57 4.28 -6.51
N PHE A 56 6.10 5.46 -6.83
CA PHE A 56 6.67 6.31 -5.79
C PHE A 56 5.56 7.13 -5.14
N ALA A 57 5.70 7.33 -3.83
CA ALA A 57 4.74 8.07 -3.05
C ALA A 57 5.43 9.22 -2.31
N THR A 58 4.69 10.30 -2.17
CA THR A 58 5.04 11.44 -1.32
C THR A 58 4.48 11.18 0.07
N PRO A 59 5.31 11.01 1.11
CA PRO A 59 4.80 10.87 2.47
C PRO A 59 4.13 12.16 2.93
N LEU A 60 3.03 12.03 3.66
CA LEU A 60 2.28 13.15 4.25
C LEU A 60 2.51 13.16 5.76
N MET A 61 2.84 14.33 6.29
CA MET A 61 3.14 14.55 7.71
C MET A 61 1.92 15.09 8.45
N ASP A 62 1.88 14.90 9.77
CA ASP A 62 0.85 15.54 10.61
C ASP A 62 1.00 17.07 10.64
N ALA A 63 -0.04 17.76 11.11
CA ALA A 63 -0.10 19.20 11.26
C ALA A 63 1.04 19.71 12.16
N GLY A 64 2.10 20.18 11.52
CA GLY A 64 3.35 20.58 12.19
C GLY A 64 4.58 20.29 11.34
N GLY A 65 4.48 19.37 10.36
CA GLY A 65 5.59 19.02 9.46
C GLY A 65 6.74 18.26 10.14
N GLU A 66 6.67 18.10 11.47
CA GLU A 66 7.58 17.36 12.32
C GLU A 66 6.84 16.14 12.88
N GLY A 67 7.42 14.95 12.76
CA GLY A 67 6.84 13.71 13.30
C GLY A 67 6.89 12.53 12.32
N PRO A 68 6.19 11.43 12.61
CA PRO A 68 6.02 10.32 11.68
C PRO A 68 5.08 10.70 10.53
N ALA A 69 5.31 10.12 9.36
CA ALA A 69 4.37 10.20 8.25
C ALA A 69 3.04 9.54 8.64
N VAL A 70 1.95 10.27 8.46
CA VAL A 70 0.57 9.85 8.77
C VAL A 70 -0.18 9.39 7.52
N GLY A 71 0.47 9.41 6.35
CA GLY A 71 -0.16 9.04 5.10
C GLY A 71 0.77 9.19 3.91
N PHE A 72 0.22 9.04 2.71
CA PHE A 72 0.94 9.25 1.47
C PHE A 72 0.04 9.67 0.33
N LEU A 73 0.63 10.29 -0.69
CA LEU A 73 0.04 10.51 -2.01
C LEU A 73 0.91 9.82 -3.06
N ALA A 74 0.31 8.94 -3.88
CA ALA A 74 1.01 8.29 -4.98
C ALA A 74 0.25 8.47 -6.28
N GLU A 75 0.98 8.67 -7.37
CA GLU A 75 0.43 8.80 -8.72
C GLU A 75 1.19 7.89 -9.67
N GLY A 76 0.49 7.28 -10.61
CA GLY A 76 1.10 6.47 -11.66
C GLY A 76 0.14 5.45 -12.25
N ARG A 77 0.65 4.40 -12.87
CA ARG A 77 -0.19 3.42 -13.55
C ARG A 77 -0.56 2.23 -12.66
N LEU A 78 -1.87 2.00 -12.53
CA LEU A 78 -2.42 0.76 -11.99
C LEU A 78 -3.16 0.04 -13.11
N GLY A 79 -2.60 -1.10 -13.52
CA GLY A 79 -3.12 -1.83 -14.66
C GLY A 79 -3.15 -0.98 -15.95
N PRO A 80 -4.29 -0.93 -16.68
CA PRO A 80 -4.38 -0.11 -17.89
C PRO A 80 -4.57 1.39 -17.62
N GLY A 81 -4.96 1.76 -16.40
CA GLY A 81 -5.35 3.13 -16.05
C GLY A 81 -4.27 3.93 -15.33
N ASP A 82 -4.42 5.24 -15.38
CA ASP A 82 -3.73 6.18 -14.51
C ASP A 82 -4.47 6.25 -13.19
N ALA A 83 -3.73 6.31 -12.10
CA ALA A 83 -4.24 6.19 -10.76
C ALA A 83 -3.65 7.25 -9.84
N VAL A 84 -4.50 7.74 -8.94
CA VAL A 84 -4.12 8.53 -7.77
C VAL A 84 -4.53 7.73 -6.54
N LEU A 85 -3.57 7.53 -5.63
CA LEU A 85 -3.78 6.88 -4.35
C LEU A 85 -3.52 7.87 -3.22
N CYS A 86 -4.50 8.06 -2.35
CA CYS A 86 -4.31 8.80 -1.10
C CYS A 86 -4.48 7.87 0.09
N GLY A 87 -3.37 7.60 0.77
CA GLY A 87 -3.30 6.72 1.93
C GLY A 87 -3.28 7.50 3.24
N TYR A 88 -4.05 7.06 4.22
CA TYR A 88 -4.13 7.64 5.56
C TYR A 88 -3.93 6.55 6.62
N LEU A 89 -2.91 6.71 7.45
CA LEU A 89 -2.60 5.82 8.55
C LEU A 89 -3.25 6.35 9.83
N ASN A 90 -4.11 5.53 10.43
CA ASN A 90 -4.72 5.84 11.72
C ASN A 90 -4.69 4.59 12.61
N ARG A 91 -3.90 4.63 13.69
CA ARG A 91 -3.84 3.58 14.73
C ARG A 91 -3.68 2.15 14.18
N GLY A 92 -2.78 1.97 13.21
CA GLY A 92 -2.49 0.66 12.61
C GLY A 92 -3.48 0.20 11.53
N LEU A 93 -4.41 1.07 11.14
CA LEU A 93 -5.30 0.90 10.01
C LEU A 93 -4.88 1.87 8.89
N LEU A 94 -4.63 1.35 7.69
CA LEU A 94 -4.37 2.16 6.51
C LEU A 94 -5.65 2.24 5.68
N THR A 95 -6.12 3.45 5.41
CA THR A 95 -7.25 3.71 4.51
C THR A 95 -6.71 4.28 3.21
N ILE A 96 -7.11 3.74 2.06
CA ILE A 96 -6.68 4.25 0.76
C ILE A 96 -7.90 4.66 -0.07
N ASP A 97 -7.93 5.92 -0.48
CA ASP A 97 -8.78 6.39 -1.55
C ASP A 97 -8.09 6.14 -2.89
N VAL A 98 -8.78 5.46 -3.79
CA VAL A 98 -8.29 5.09 -5.11
C VAL A 98 -9.14 5.80 -6.16
N HIS A 99 -8.49 6.58 -7.01
CA HIS A 99 -9.12 7.14 -8.21
C HIS A 99 -8.38 6.64 -9.43
N THR A 100 -9.10 6.05 -10.40
CA THR A 100 -8.50 5.61 -11.67
C THR A 100 -9.26 6.13 -12.88
N VAL A 101 -8.49 6.49 -13.91
CA VAL A 101 -8.99 6.90 -15.23
C VAL A 101 -8.27 6.06 -16.28
N THR A 102 -8.98 5.63 -17.34
CA THR A 102 -8.36 4.89 -18.45
C THR A 102 -8.15 5.82 -19.65
N PRO A 103 -6.91 6.29 -19.91
CA PRO A 103 -6.65 7.21 -21.01
C PRO A 103 -7.03 6.59 -22.36
N GLY A 104 -7.67 7.37 -23.22
CA GLY A 104 -8.07 6.91 -24.56
C GLY A 104 -9.28 5.96 -24.59
N ALA A 105 -9.93 5.70 -23.45
CA ALA A 105 -11.16 4.91 -23.36
C ALA A 105 -12.30 5.75 -22.77
N PRO A 106 -12.88 6.69 -23.55
CA PRO A 106 -13.90 7.62 -23.05
C PRO A 106 -15.19 6.93 -22.57
N ASP A 107 -15.46 5.72 -23.06
CA ASP A 107 -16.62 4.92 -22.66
C ASP A 107 -16.39 4.13 -21.36
N VAL A 108 -15.17 4.13 -20.82
CA VAL A 108 -14.84 3.51 -19.54
C VAL A 108 -14.96 4.58 -18.45
N PRO A 109 -15.95 4.51 -17.55
CA PRO A 109 -16.13 5.52 -16.52
C PRO A 109 -14.93 5.50 -15.55
N PRO A 110 -14.52 6.67 -15.02
CA PRO A 110 -13.59 6.72 -13.91
C PRO A 110 -14.09 5.91 -12.72
N VAL A 111 -13.16 5.24 -12.04
CA VAL A 111 -13.47 4.49 -10.83
C VAL A 111 -13.00 5.29 -9.62
N MET A 112 -13.83 5.34 -8.58
CA MET A 112 -13.45 5.86 -7.27
C MET A 112 -13.96 4.92 -6.20
N TYR A 113 -13.06 4.48 -5.31
CA TYR A 113 -13.43 3.69 -4.15
C TYR A 113 -12.49 3.96 -2.99
N ARG A 114 -12.96 3.62 -1.79
CA ARG A 114 -12.17 3.57 -0.57
C ARG A 114 -12.04 2.13 -0.12
N ALA A 115 -10.85 1.74 0.31
CA ALA A 115 -10.61 0.45 0.94
C ALA A 115 -9.76 0.60 2.20
N HIS A 116 -9.93 -0.34 3.11
CA HIS A 116 -9.23 -0.40 4.39
C HIS A 116 -8.28 -1.60 4.41
N TYR A 117 -7.11 -1.35 5.00
CA TYR A 117 -5.99 -2.28 5.01
C TYR A 117 -5.44 -2.42 6.41
N TYR A 118 -5.14 -3.65 6.79
CA TYR A 118 -4.47 -3.96 8.05
C TYR A 118 -3.08 -4.53 7.77
N ARG A 119 -2.17 -4.37 8.73
CA ARG A 119 -0.89 -5.07 8.72
C ARG A 119 -1.06 -6.41 9.43
N PRO A 120 -0.84 -7.56 8.77
CA PRO A 120 -0.83 -8.85 9.44
C PRO A 120 0.25 -8.86 10.51
N ALA A 121 -0.01 -9.52 11.64
CA ALA A 121 1.07 -9.85 12.57
C ALA A 121 2.14 -10.69 11.83
N PRO A 122 3.42 -10.55 12.18
CA PRO A 122 4.45 -11.45 11.65
C PRO A 122 4.01 -12.88 11.91
N ALA A 123 4.12 -13.75 10.91
CA ALA A 123 3.86 -15.16 11.12
C ALA A 123 4.79 -15.64 12.24
N GLN A 124 4.21 -16.15 13.34
CA GLN A 124 5.01 -16.75 14.38
C GLN A 124 5.78 -17.91 13.75
N PRO A 125 7.11 -18.00 13.93
CA PRO A 125 7.87 -19.14 13.44
C PRO A 125 7.18 -20.41 13.93
N ALA A 126 6.93 -21.36 13.02
CA ALA A 126 6.43 -22.66 13.43
C ALA A 126 7.40 -23.24 14.45
N GLU A 127 6.94 -23.45 15.68
CA GLU A 127 7.76 -24.16 16.66
C GLU A 127 8.08 -25.53 16.07
N PRO A 128 9.37 -25.94 16.09
CA PRO A 128 9.71 -27.29 15.66
C PRO A 128 8.90 -28.29 16.51
N PRO A 129 8.41 -29.38 15.91
CA PRO A 129 7.66 -30.37 16.67
C PRO A 129 8.51 -30.85 17.85
N GLU A 130 7.95 -30.70 19.05
CA GLU A 130 8.57 -31.14 20.29
C GLU A 130 8.87 -32.65 20.18
N GLY A 131 10.15 -33.03 20.18
CA GLY A 131 10.58 -34.43 20.13
C GLY A 131 11.32 -34.90 18.87
N ALA A 132 11.80 -34.01 18.00
CA ALA A 132 12.75 -34.42 16.96
C ALA A 132 14.08 -34.90 17.60
N PRO A 133 14.52 -36.16 17.39
CA PRO A 133 15.79 -36.64 17.93
C PRO A 133 16.94 -35.87 17.29
N SER A 134 17.87 -35.40 18.12
CA SER A 134 19.11 -34.76 17.65
C SER A 134 20.01 -35.80 16.95
N PRO A 135 20.73 -35.40 15.88
CA PRO A 135 21.65 -36.27 15.15
C PRO A 135 22.88 -36.66 15.98
#